data_AF-A0A2V4WTV0-F1
#
_entry.id   AF-A0A2V4WTV0-F1
#
_cell.length_a   1.000
_cell.length_b   1.000
_cell.length_c   1.000
_cell.angle_alpha   90.00
_cell.angle_beta   90.00
_cell.angle_gamma   90.00
#
_symmetry.space_group_name_H-M   'P 1'
#
loop_
_entity.id
_entity.type
_entity.pdbx_description
1 polymer ?
#
loop_
_entity_poly.entity_id
_entity_poly.type
_entity_poly.pdbx_seq_one_letter_code
_entity_poly.pdbx_strand_id
1 'polypeptide(L)'
;MKSEGLINIESFKMTIVSIFSMVFLGVIYGIFSNLIVGYLIKLTGKLFNAENDLKKIYSVLSWSYFPLFISVIFLIPSILVARIITTDISTTLKLTLSILVIILMLVQAIFGIWQLILLFKGLKVAQKLNSLNTIMNYLSGAVIFGIFYYFLIKPYLY
;
A
#
# COMPACT_ATOMS: atom_id res chain seq x y z
N MET A 1 -26.86 -3.69 -4.59
CA MET A 1 -26.70 -3.69 -3.12
C MET A 1 -25.59 -2.70 -2.81
N LYS A 2 -25.87 -1.59 -2.11
CA LYS A 2 -24.78 -0.76 -1.55
C LYS A 2 -23.98 -1.69 -0.63
N SER A 3 -22.71 -1.96 -0.95
CA SER A 3 -21.88 -2.73 -0.04
C SER A 3 -21.80 -1.94 1.26
N GLU A 4 -22.38 -2.48 2.32
CA GLU A 4 -22.01 -2.05 3.67
C GLU A 4 -20.49 -2.15 3.73
N GLY A 5 -19.82 -1.01 3.95
CA GLY A 5 -18.36 -0.98 3.93
C GLY A 5 -17.81 -2.07 4.84
N LEU A 6 -16.76 -2.76 4.40
CA LEU A 6 -16.11 -3.87 5.12
C LEU A 6 -15.60 -3.50 6.53
N ILE A 7 -15.64 -2.22 6.88
CA ILE A 7 -15.26 -1.69 8.19
C ILE A 7 -16.53 -1.43 9.00
N ASN A 8 -16.97 -2.42 9.77
CA ASN A 8 -18.00 -2.24 10.77
C ASN A 8 -17.32 -1.87 12.11
N ILE A 9 -17.42 -0.60 12.49
CA ILE A 9 -16.88 -0.06 13.75
C ILE A 9 -17.91 0.00 14.89
N GLU A 10 -19.12 -0.53 14.68
CA GLU A 10 -20.26 -0.41 15.62
C GLU A 10 -19.94 -1.08 16.95
N SER A 11 -19.24 -2.22 16.93
CA SER A 11 -18.76 -2.89 18.13
C SER A 11 -17.25 -3.10 18.12
N PHE A 12 -16.66 -3.18 19.32
CA PHE A 12 -15.24 -3.47 19.46
C PHE A 12 -14.86 -4.80 18.80
N LYS A 13 -15.68 -5.84 19.00
CA LYS A 13 -15.50 -7.15 18.37
C LYS A 13 -15.49 -7.04 16.83
N MET A 14 -16.46 -6.32 16.25
CA MET A 14 -16.53 -6.12 14.80
C MET A 14 -15.32 -5.32 14.28
N THR A 15 -14.87 -4.32 15.04
CA THR A 15 -13.67 -3.54 14.68
C THR A 15 -12.43 -4.42 14.58
N ILE A 16 -12.21 -5.30 15.57
CA ILE A 16 -11.09 -6.24 15.56
C ILE A 16 -11.20 -7.21 14.37
N VAL A 17 -12.38 -7.77 14.12
CA VAL A 17 -12.64 -8.65 12.97
C VAL A 17 -12.35 -7.94 11.64
N SER A 18 -12.79 -6.69 11.48
CA SER A 18 -12.50 -5.89 10.29
C SER A 18 -11.00 -5.64 10.12
N ILE A 19 -10.27 -5.29 11.19
CA ILE A 19 -8.81 -5.10 11.13
C ILE A 19 -8.12 -6.38 10.65
N PHE A 20 -8.41 -7.53 11.25
CA PHE A 20 -7.79 -8.80 10.86
C PHE A 20 -8.15 -9.18 9.41
N SER A 21 -9.40 -8.98 9.01
CA SER A 21 -9.85 -9.25 7.64
C SER A 21 -9.12 -8.38 6.62
N MET A 22 -8.96 -7.09 6.90
CA MET A 22 -8.24 -6.14 6.06
C MET A 22 -6.75 -6.48 5.96
N VAL A 23 -6.10 -6.84 7.08
CA VAL A 23 -4.69 -7.25 7.07
C VAL A 23 -4.52 -8.53 6.26
N PHE A 24 -5.37 -9.53 6.47
CA PHE A 24 -5.28 -10.82 5.76
C PHE A 24 -5.52 -10.66 4.25
N LEU A 25 -6.63 -10.03 3.86
CA LEU A 25 -6.93 -9.75 2.45
C LEU A 25 -5.88 -8.84 1.82
N GLY A 26 -5.36 -7.87 2.58
CA GLY A 26 -4.30 -6.96 2.16
C GLY A 26 -2.98 -7.69 1.87
N VAL A 27 -2.61 -8.68 2.69
CA VAL A 27 -1.42 -9.52 2.45
C VAL A 27 -1.58 -10.34 1.16
N ILE A 28 -2.73 -11.00 1.00
CA ILE A 28 -3.02 -11.80 -0.20
C ILE A 28 -2.96 -10.90 -1.45
N TYR A 29 -3.70 -9.80 -1.43
CA TYR A 29 -3.72 -8.83 -2.53
C TYR A 29 -2.32 -8.27 -2.81
N GLY A 30 -1.56 -7.91 -1.77
CA GLY A 30 -0.19 -7.42 -1.86
C GLY A 30 0.76 -8.41 -2.54
N ILE A 31 0.67 -9.71 -2.24
CA ILE A 31 1.48 -10.73 -2.89
C ILE A 31 1.13 -10.83 -4.38
N PHE A 32 -0.15 -10.98 -4.71
CA PHE A 32 -0.58 -11.15 -6.11
C PHE A 32 -0.29 -9.91 -6.96
N SER A 33 -0.65 -8.72 -6.46
CA SER A 33 -0.36 -7.46 -7.14
C SER A 33 1.13 -7.26 -7.40
N ASN A 34 2.01 -7.58 -6.43
CA ASN A 34 3.45 -7.43 -6.63
C ASN A 34 4.05 -8.39 -7.64
N LEU A 35 3.55 -9.64 -7.70
CA LEU A 35 3.96 -10.58 -8.74
C LEU A 35 3.58 -10.05 -10.12
N ILE A 36 2.35 -9.57 -10.28
CA ILE A 36 1.87 -9.01 -11.55
C ILE A 36 2.67 -7.73 -11.91
N VAL A 37 2.80 -6.79 -10.98
CA VAL A 37 3.53 -5.52 -11.19
C VAL A 37 4.99 -5.79 -11.53
N GLY A 38 5.70 -6.67 -10.82
CA GLY A 38 7.09 -6.98 -11.14
C GLY A 38 7.25 -7.66 -12.50
N TYR A 39 6.31 -8.51 -12.91
CA TYR A 39 6.28 -9.05 -14.27
C TYR A 39 6.05 -7.96 -15.32
N LEU A 40 5.11 -7.04 -15.08
CA LEU A 40 4.83 -5.93 -15.99
C LEU A 40 6.02 -4.97 -16.11
N ILE A 41 6.69 -4.63 -15.00
CA ILE A 41 7.92 -3.84 -14.98
C ILE A 41 9.03 -4.49 -15.82
N LYS A 42 9.14 -5.83 -15.77
CA LYS A 42 10.07 -6.58 -16.63
C LYS A 42 9.66 -6.50 -18.11
N LEU A 43 8.37 -6.62 -18.40
CA LEU A 43 7.86 -6.59 -19.76
C LEU A 43 8.06 -5.22 -20.41
N THR A 44 7.70 -4.14 -19.70
CA THR A 44 7.91 -2.76 -20.14
C THR A 44 9.38 -2.37 -20.14
N GLY A 45 10.20 -3.00 -19.28
CA GLY A 45 11.65 -2.73 -19.19
C GLY A 45 12.39 -2.97 -20.49
N LYS A 46 11.90 -3.89 -21.34
CA LYS A 46 12.43 -4.10 -22.70
C LYS A 46 12.40 -2.84 -23.57
N LEU A 47 11.40 -1.97 -23.39
CA LEU A 47 11.27 -0.72 -24.15
C LEU A 47 12.35 0.31 -23.75
N PHE A 48 12.95 0.14 -22.58
CA PHE A 48 13.96 1.05 -22.02
C PHE A 48 15.37 0.44 -22.02
N ASN A 49 15.57 -0.69 -22.70
CA ASN A 49 16.83 -1.46 -22.69
C ASN A 49 17.27 -1.91 -21.28
N ALA A 50 16.31 -2.25 -20.42
CA ALA A 50 16.58 -2.69 -19.05
C ALA A 50 17.18 -4.10 -18.96
N GLU A 51 17.99 -4.35 -17.93
CA GLU A 51 18.30 -5.71 -17.49
C GLU A 51 17.04 -6.33 -16.87
N ASN A 52 16.44 -7.27 -17.59
CA ASN A 52 15.11 -7.83 -17.30
C ASN A 52 15.18 -9.09 -16.42
N ASP A 53 16.03 -9.07 -15.39
CA ASP A 53 16.10 -10.16 -14.42
C ASP A 53 14.96 -10.05 -13.40
N LEU A 54 13.97 -10.92 -13.57
CA LEU A 54 12.78 -10.96 -12.72
C LEU A 54 13.13 -11.23 -11.26
N LYS A 55 14.17 -12.03 -10.99
CA LYS A 55 14.58 -12.38 -9.61
C LYS A 55 15.10 -11.13 -8.89
N LYS A 56 15.87 -10.28 -9.57
CA LYS A 56 16.32 -9.00 -9.02
C LYS A 56 15.16 -8.03 -8.81
N ILE A 57 14.23 -7.93 -9.76
CA ILE A 57 13.05 -7.07 -9.64
C ILE A 57 12.19 -7.47 -8.44
N TYR A 58 11.89 -8.76 -8.27
CA TYR A 58 11.13 -9.24 -7.11
C TYR A 58 11.88 -9.07 -5.79
N SER A 59 13.20 -9.26 -5.78
CA SER A 59 14.02 -8.98 -4.58
C SER A 59 13.89 -7.50 -4.16
N VAL A 60 14.00 -6.58 -5.12
CA VAL A 60 13.82 -5.15 -4.87
C VAL A 60 12.42 -4.83 -4.35
N LEU A 61 11.38 -5.37 -5.00
CA LEU A 61 10.00 -5.18 -4.55
C LEU A 61 9.86 -5.63 -3.10
N SER A 62 10.21 -6.87 -2.78
CA SER A 62 10.13 -7.42 -1.42
C SER A 62 10.84 -6.55 -0.38
N TRP A 63 12.07 -6.11 -0.65
CA TRP A 63 12.81 -5.25 0.28
C TRP A 63 12.22 -3.86 0.43
N SER A 64 11.67 -3.30 -0.66
CA SER A 64 11.01 -1.99 -0.61
C SER A 64 9.72 -1.99 0.22
N TYR A 65 9.09 -3.15 0.43
CA TYR A 65 7.89 -3.28 1.28
C TYR A 65 8.17 -3.32 2.77
N PHE A 66 9.43 -3.44 3.20
CA PHE A 66 9.76 -3.48 4.63
C PHE A 66 9.31 -2.22 5.40
N PRO A 67 9.56 -0.98 4.92
CA PRO A 67 8.97 0.22 5.51
C PRO A 67 7.43 0.20 5.54
N LEU A 68 6.79 -0.34 4.50
CA LEU A 68 5.32 -0.41 4.45
C LEU A 68 4.77 -1.36 5.52
N PHE A 69 5.45 -2.47 5.80
CA PHE A 69 5.07 -3.37 6.90
C PHE A 69 5.04 -2.62 8.24
N ILE A 70 6.04 -1.77 8.51
CA ILE A 70 6.04 -0.93 9.72
C ILE A 70 4.87 0.05 9.72
N SER A 71 4.56 0.65 8.56
CA SER A 71 3.38 1.52 8.40
C SER A 71 2.07 0.81 8.74
N VAL A 72 1.90 -0.45 8.33
CA VAL A 72 0.72 -1.28 8.66
C VAL A 72 0.59 -1.54 10.16
N ILE A 73 1.71 -1.69 10.88
CA ILE A 73 1.67 -1.81 12.36
C ILE A 73 1.08 -0.55 12.99
N PHE A 74 1.38 0.64 12.47
CA PHE A 74 0.81 1.91 12.94
C PHE A 74 -0.64 2.15 12.50
N LEU A 75 -1.12 1.45 11.47
CA LEU A 75 -2.51 1.53 11.04
C LEU A 75 -3.48 0.97 12.10
N ILE A 76 -3.08 -0.10 12.79
CA ILE A 76 -3.90 -0.74 13.84
C ILE A 76 -4.25 0.24 14.97
N PRO A 77 -3.29 0.89 15.65
CA PRO A 77 -3.61 1.89 16.67
C PRO A 77 -4.35 3.09 16.09
N SER A 78 -4.11 3.50 14.84
CA SER A 78 -4.89 4.58 14.20
C SER A 78 -6.38 4.23 14.10
N ILE A 79 -6.73 3.01 13.69
CA ILE A 79 -8.12 2.56 13.60
C ILE A 79 -8.76 2.47 14.98
N LEU A 80 -8.04 1.95 15.97
CA LEU A 80 -8.54 1.86 17.36
C LEU A 80 -8.81 3.25 17.95
N VAL A 81 -7.90 4.20 17.76
CA VAL A 81 -8.07 5.59 18.22
C VAL A 81 -9.23 6.25 17.49
N ALA A 82 -9.34 6.08 16.16
CA ALA A 82 -10.45 6.61 15.37
C ALA A 82 -11.81 6.11 15.87
N ARG A 83 -11.90 4.83 16.27
CA ARG A 83 -13.11 4.30 16.92
C ARG A 83 -13.41 4.98 18.25
N ILE A 84 -12.41 5.22 19.10
CA ILE A 84 -12.65 5.88 20.39
C ILE A 84 -13.18 7.31 20.17
N ILE A 85 -12.68 8.01 19.15
CA ILE A 85 -13.13 9.36 18.77
C ILE A 85 -14.62 9.40 18.36
N THR A 86 -15.18 8.29 17.84
CA THR A 86 -16.59 8.21 17.46
C THR A 86 -17.52 7.83 18.62
N THR A 87 -16.97 7.48 19.79
CA THR A 87 -17.75 7.23 21.01
C THR A 87 -18.01 8.52 21.78
N ASP A 88 -18.93 8.47 22.75
CA ASP A 88 -19.21 9.60 23.63
C ASP A 88 -18.08 9.79 24.64
N ILE A 89 -17.22 10.77 24.38
CA ILE A 89 -16.05 11.12 25.18
C ILE A 89 -15.95 12.65 25.32
N SER A 90 -15.20 13.12 26.32
CA SER A 90 -14.99 14.55 26.52
C SER A 90 -14.30 15.20 25.32
N THR A 91 -14.66 16.47 25.04
CA THR A 91 -14.09 17.25 23.93
C THR A 91 -12.57 17.33 24.00
N THR A 92 -12.01 17.50 25.21
CA THR A 92 -10.56 17.55 25.43
C THR A 92 -9.90 16.24 25.03
N LEU A 93 -10.44 15.10 25.46
CA LEU A 93 -9.90 13.79 25.09
C LEU A 93 -10.02 13.54 23.58
N LYS A 94 -11.15 13.92 22.97
CA LYS A 94 -11.36 13.84 21.53
C LYS A 94 -10.31 14.62 20.73
N LEU A 95 -9.97 15.83 21.20
CA LEU A 95 -8.96 16.68 20.58
C LEU A 95 -7.56 16.06 20.72
N THR A 96 -7.19 15.57 21.91
CA THR A 96 -5.91 14.88 22.13
C THR A 96 -5.76 13.64 21.24
N LEU A 97 -6.80 12.81 21.15
CA LEU A 97 -6.79 11.62 20.30
C LEU A 97 -6.74 11.96 18.81
N SER A 98 -7.39 13.05 18.38
CA SER A 98 -7.31 13.51 16.99
C SER A 98 -5.90 13.95 16.61
N ILE A 99 -5.20 14.66 17.50
CA ILE A 99 -3.78 15.02 17.32
C ILE A 99 -2.92 13.76 17.21
N LEU A 100 -3.16 12.74 18.05
CA LEU A 100 -2.45 11.47 17.97
C LEU A 100 -2.65 10.77 16.62
N VAL A 101 -3.87 10.76 16.07
CA VAL A 101 -4.15 10.20 14.73
C VAL A 101 -3.34 10.94 13.66
N ILE A 102 -3.28 12.27 13.71
CA ILE A 102 -2.49 13.06 12.76
C ILE A 102 -1.01 12.69 12.84
N ILE A 103 -0.45 12.55 14.05
CA ILE A 103 0.94 12.13 14.23
C ILE A 103 1.17 10.73 13.62
N LEU A 104 0.27 9.78 13.89
CA LEU A 104 0.37 8.43 13.32
C LEU A 104 0.29 8.44 11.79
N MET A 105 -0.57 9.29 11.20
CA MET A 105 -0.65 9.46 9.75
C MET A 105 0.64 10.03 9.16
N LEU A 106 1.26 11.01 9.82
CA LEU A 106 2.56 11.56 9.39
C LEU A 106 3.66 10.51 9.45
N VAL A 107 3.72 9.70 10.52
CA VAL A 107 4.66 8.59 10.64
C VAL A 107 4.46 7.59 9.49
N GLN A 108 3.22 7.20 9.20
CA GLN A 108 2.90 6.33 8.06
C GLN A 108 3.35 6.91 6.71
N ALA A 109 3.16 8.22 6.51
CA ALA A 109 3.61 8.90 5.29
C ALA A 109 5.14 8.87 5.13
N ILE A 110 5.90 9.04 6.22
CA ILE A 110 7.37 8.94 6.21
C ILE A 110 7.81 7.54 5.76
N PHE A 111 7.18 6.49 6.30
CA PHE A 111 7.46 5.11 5.87
C PHE A 111 7.09 4.86 4.40
N GLY A 112 6.00 5.47 3.91
CA GLY A 112 5.63 5.41 2.49
C GLY A 112 6.67 6.06 1.58
N ILE A 113 7.18 7.24 1.96
CA ILE A 113 8.28 7.90 1.23
C ILE A 113 9.54 7.04 1.26
N TRP A 114 9.87 6.43 2.41
CA TRP A 114 11.02 5.54 2.53
C TRP A 114 10.91 4.32 1.61
N GLN A 115 9.75 3.66 1.56
CA GLN A 115 9.47 2.59 0.59
C GLN A 115 9.75 3.05 -0.84
N LEU A 116 9.23 4.22 -1.24
CA LEU A 116 9.38 4.73 -2.60
C LEU A 116 10.86 4.98 -2.94
N ILE A 117 11.64 5.49 -2.00
CA ILE A 117 13.10 5.68 -2.16
C ILE A 117 13.81 4.34 -2.36
N LEU A 118 13.50 3.33 -1.56
CA LEU A 118 14.10 1.99 -1.69
C LEU A 118 13.72 1.33 -3.02
N LEU A 119 12.45 1.44 -3.41
CA LEU A 119 11.95 0.92 -4.67
C LEU A 119 12.68 1.55 -5.86
N PHE A 120 12.77 2.88 -5.89
CA PHE A 120 13.46 3.61 -6.95
C PHE A 120 14.95 3.24 -7.03
N LYS A 121 15.67 3.31 -5.91
CA LYS A 121 17.11 2.98 -5.88
C LYS A 121 17.35 1.53 -6.25
N GLY A 122 16.53 0.61 -5.73
CA GLY A 122 16.63 -0.81 -6.00
C GLY A 122 16.37 -1.13 -7.46
N LEU A 123 15.30 -0.58 -8.07
CA LEU A 123 14.97 -0.84 -9.47
C LEU A 123 16.03 -0.27 -10.39
N LYS A 124 16.54 0.94 -10.09
CA LYS A 124 17.64 1.54 -10.84
C LYS A 124 18.85 0.61 -10.93
N VAL A 125 19.25 0.02 -9.81
CA VAL A 125 20.39 -0.92 -9.73
C VAL A 125 20.05 -2.26 -10.39
N ALA A 126 18.87 -2.82 -10.11
CA ALA A 126 18.45 -4.11 -10.65
C ALA A 126 18.32 -4.12 -12.17
N GLN A 127 17.88 -3.01 -12.75
CA GLN A 127 17.59 -2.87 -14.17
C GLN A 127 18.70 -2.17 -14.96
N LYS A 128 19.74 -1.67 -14.29
CA LYS A 128 20.84 -0.85 -14.86
C LYS A 128 20.34 0.32 -15.72
N LEU A 129 19.25 0.95 -15.30
CA LEU A 129 18.67 2.09 -16.00
C LEU A 129 19.20 3.42 -15.43
N ASN A 130 19.10 4.48 -16.23
CA ASN A 130 19.23 5.84 -15.71
C ASN A 130 17.99 6.22 -14.85
N SER A 131 18.06 7.34 -14.12
CA SER A 131 16.99 7.74 -13.21
C SER A 131 15.63 7.94 -13.91
N LEU A 132 15.63 8.59 -15.08
CA LEU A 132 14.41 8.87 -15.83
C LEU A 132 13.76 7.57 -16.34
N ASN A 133 14.55 6.70 -16.98
CA ASN A 133 14.07 5.42 -17.50
C ASN A 133 13.58 4.49 -16.38
N THR A 134 14.18 4.56 -15.19
CA THR A 134 13.71 3.79 -14.02
C THR A 134 12.29 4.23 -13.62
N ILE A 135 12.07 5.55 -13.52
CA ILE A 135 10.75 6.11 -13.18
C ILE A 135 9.73 5.75 -14.27
N MET A 136 10.08 6.00 -15.53
CA MET A 136 9.19 5.72 -16.66
C MET A 136 8.85 4.24 -16.77
N ASN A 137 9.81 3.35 -16.53
CA ASN A 137 9.56 1.91 -16.57
C ASN A 137 8.64 1.45 -15.42
N TYR A 138 8.89 1.92 -14.20
CA TYR A 138 8.03 1.62 -13.06
C TYR A 138 6.59 2.12 -13.31
N LEU A 139 6.45 3.37 -13.75
CA LEU A 139 5.15 3.95 -14.08
C LEU A 139 4.45 3.19 -15.20
N SER A 140 5.18 2.77 -16.23
CA SER A 140 4.59 1.96 -17.32
C SER A 140 3.99 0.66 -16.80
N GLY A 141 4.74 -0.10 -15.99
CA GLY A 141 4.25 -1.33 -15.38
C GLY A 141 3.07 -1.09 -14.42
N ALA A 142 3.16 -0.05 -13.58
CA ALA A 142 2.12 0.30 -12.61
C ALA A 142 0.83 0.80 -13.28
N VAL A 143 0.93 1.60 -14.35
CA VAL A 143 -0.24 2.10 -15.10
C VAL A 143 -0.95 0.95 -15.81
N ILE A 144 -0.21 0.04 -16.45
CA ILE A 144 -0.81 -1.15 -17.07
C ILE A 144 -1.56 -1.98 -16.02
N PHE A 145 -0.94 -2.22 -14.86
CA PHE A 145 -1.62 -2.89 -13.74
C PHE A 145 -2.87 -2.14 -13.29
N GLY A 146 -2.79 -0.81 -13.14
CA GLY A 146 -3.91 0.03 -12.73
C GLY A 146 -5.09 -0.02 -13.70
N ILE A 147 -4.82 -0.08 -15.02
CA ILE A 147 -5.86 -0.25 -16.05
C ILE A 147 -6.54 -1.62 -15.89
N PHE A 148 -5.77 -2.71 -15.82
CA PHE A 148 -6.32 -4.05 -15.62
C PHE A 148 -7.14 -4.13 -14.33
N TYR A 149 -6.60 -3.58 -13.24
CA TYR A 149 -7.27 -3.55 -11.96
C TYR A 149 -8.58 -2.76 -12.02
N TYR A 150 -8.59 -1.58 -12.64
CA TYR A 150 -9.79 -0.76 -12.83
C TYR A 150 -10.90 -1.54 -13.54
N PHE A 151 -10.60 -2.21 -14.65
CA PHE A 151 -11.60 -3.01 -15.36
C PHE A 151 -12.09 -4.22 -14.57
N LEU A 152 -11.23 -4.81 -13.74
CA LEU A 152 -11.60 -5.93 -12.88
C LEU A 152 -12.56 -5.50 -11.75
N ILE A 153 -12.37 -4.30 -11.18
CA ILE A 153 -13.23 -3.80 -10.10
C ILE A 153 -14.47 -3.07 -10.59
N LYS A 154 -14.46 -2.54 -11.83
CA LYS A 154 -15.56 -1.75 -12.41
C LYS A 154 -16.95 -2.39 -12.24
N PRO A 155 -17.15 -3.72 -12.44
CA PRO A 155 -18.44 -4.36 -12.25
C PRO A 155 -18.97 -4.33 -10.81
N TYR A 156 -18.11 -4.08 -9.83
CA TYR A 156 -18.44 -4.06 -8.39
C TYR A 156 -18.57 -2.64 -7.83
N LEU A 157 -18.29 -1.61 -8.63
CA LEU A 157 -18.35 -0.19 -8.23
C LEU A 157 -19.74 0.45 -8.47
N TYR A 158 -20.65 -0.23 -9.16
CA TYR A 158 -22.00 0.22 -9.49
C TYR A 158 -23.04 -0.84 -9.09
#